data_AF-A0A329SLH4-F1
#
_entry.id   AF-A0A329SLH4-F1
#
_cell.length_a   1.000
_cell.length_b   1.000
_cell.length_c   1.000
_cell.angle_alpha   90.00
_cell.angle_beta   90.00
_cell.angle_gamma   90.00
#
_symmetry.space_group_name_H-M   'P 1'
#
loop_
_entity.id
_entity.type
_entity.pdbx_description
1 polymer ?
#
loop_
_entity_poly.entity_id
_entity_poly.type
_entity_poly.pdbx_seq_one_letter_code
_entity_poly.pdbx_strand_id
1 'polypeptide(L)'
;MLHVAPIPNAAIEQGPNDITAEMYWLKEVNLIYFVEGQGTFVKNYMQNLEETDKPTALKQLGKFVQHVIESLELVQAKRDSNNDAAVSVAPPVRPSELVLFPPREFAGDILEPRRAQLAKFWSEAQIEAKERGHRELCQAYLMDEAVSTGLDNESYKTSFNDG
;
A
#
# COMPACT_ATOMS: atom_id res chain seq x y z
N MET A 1 -0.50 -15.85 0.66
CA MET A 1 0.25 -14.83 -0.12
C MET A 1 1.08 -15.57 -1.16
N LEU A 2 1.03 -15.18 -2.43
CA LEU A 2 1.78 -15.88 -3.49
C LEU A 2 3.28 -15.56 -3.37
N HIS A 3 4.10 -16.60 -3.25
CA HIS A 3 5.54 -16.42 -3.16
C HIS A 3 6.16 -16.43 -4.57
N VAL A 4 6.62 -15.26 -5.01
CA VAL A 4 7.36 -15.02 -6.26
C VAL A 4 8.82 -14.83 -5.91
N ALA A 5 9.74 -15.48 -6.63
CA ALA A 5 11.17 -15.29 -6.44
C ALA A 5 11.80 -14.67 -7.69
N PRO A 6 12.87 -13.86 -7.57
CA PRO A 6 13.70 -13.53 -8.72
C PRO A 6 14.31 -14.80 -9.31
N ILE A 7 14.64 -14.79 -10.60
CA ILE A 7 15.25 -15.97 -11.25
C ILE A 7 16.53 -16.35 -10.51
N PRO A 8 16.71 -17.64 -10.16
CA PRO A 8 17.92 -18.07 -9.48
C PRO A 8 19.15 -17.87 -10.36
N ASN A 9 20.23 -17.33 -9.79
CA ASN A 9 21.57 -17.45 -10.37
C ASN A 9 21.98 -18.93 -10.33
N ALA A 10 21.66 -19.67 -11.40
CA ALA A 10 22.25 -20.93 -11.84
C ALA A 10 22.38 -22.12 -10.83
N ALA A 11 21.63 -22.19 -9.72
CA ALA A 11 21.85 -23.24 -8.71
C ALA A 11 20.59 -23.91 -8.12
N ILE A 12 19.40 -23.78 -8.73
CA ILE A 12 18.19 -24.47 -8.24
C ILE A 12 17.56 -25.28 -9.36
N GLU A 13 17.34 -26.58 -9.12
CA GLU A 13 16.62 -27.46 -10.04
C GLU A 13 15.21 -26.92 -10.28
N GLN A 14 14.92 -26.59 -11.54
CA GLN A 14 13.60 -26.18 -11.98
C GLN A 14 12.71 -27.42 -12.11
N GLY A 15 11.53 -27.37 -11.54
CA GLY A 15 10.52 -28.39 -11.76
C GLY A 15 10.00 -28.34 -13.20
N PRO A 16 9.56 -29.48 -13.78
CA PRO A 16 9.08 -29.53 -15.16
C PRO A 16 7.88 -28.63 -15.46
N ASN A 17 7.17 -28.18 -14.43
CA ASN A 17 5.97 -27.35 -14.52
C ASN A 17 6.15 -25.96 -13.89
N ASP A 18 7.36 -25.62 -13.47
CA ASP A 18 7.63 -24.27 -12.97
C ASP A 18 7.48 -23.24 -14.09
N ILE A 19 7.08 -22.02 -13.72
CA ILE A 19 6.95 -20.92 -14.68
C ILE A 19 8.12 -19.97 -14.50
N THR A 20 8.91 -19.82 -15.56
CA THR A 20 10.08 -18.94 -15.64
C THR A 20 9.83 -17.86 -16.69
N ALA A 21 10.04 -16.60 -16.33
CA ALA A 21 10.07 -15.45 -17.25
C ALA A 21 11.49 -14.87 -17.29
N GLU A 22 11.66 -13.60 -17.67
CA GLU A 22 12.97 -12.92 -17.75
C GLU A 22 13.46 -12.40 -16.38
N MET A 23 12.56 -12.11 -15.45
CA MET A 23 12.92 -11.60 -14.11
C MET A 23 12.42 -12.47 -12.95
N TYR A 24 11.35 -13.23 -13.15
CA TYR A 24 10.67 -13.96 -12.07
C TYR A 24 10.53 -15.45 -12.31
N TRP A 25 10.61 -16.19 -11.22
CA TRP A 25 10.35 -17.61 -11.14
C TRP A 25 9.21 -17.91 -10.17
N LEU A 26 8.20 -18.63 -10.67
CA LEU A 26 7.06 -19.12 -9.92
C LEU A 26 7.10 -20.64 -9.89
N LYS A 27 7.23 -21.20 -8.68
CA LYS A 27 7.12 -22.64 -8.47
C LYS A 27 5.67 -23.09 -8.65
N GLU A 28 5.45 -24.23 -9.29
CA GLU A 28 4.11 -24.79 -9.48
C GLU A 28 3.37 -24.95 -8.13
N VAL A 29 4.07 -25.45 -7.10
CA VAL A 29 3.51 -25.65 -5.77
C VAL A 29 2.99 -24.35 -5.13
N ASN A 30 3.64 -23.22 -5.42
CA ASN A 30 3.20 -21.92 -4.90
C ASN A 30 1.93 -21.44 -5.61
N LEU A 31 1.79 -21.73 -6.90
CA LEU A 31 0.57 -21.45 -7.67
C LEU A 31 -0.59 -22.31 -7.18
N ILE A 32 -0.36 -23.58 -6.88
CA ILE A 32 -1.37 -24.49 -6.31
C ILE A 32 -1.86 -23.95 -4.97
N TYR A 33 -0.95 -23.65 -4.04
CA TYR A 33 -1.34 -23.09 -2.74
C TYR A 33 -2.04 -21.73 -2.86
N PHE A 34 -1.66 -20.92 -3.84
CA PHE A 34 -2.34 -19.66 -4.10
C PHE A 34 -3.78 -19.87 -4.55
N VAL A 35 -4.01 -20.80 -5.49
CA VAL A 35 -5.35 -21.18 -5.99
C VAL A 35 -6.21 -21.75 -4.85
N GLU A 36 -5.66 -22.66 -4.04
CA GLU A 36 -6.35 -23.21 -2.88
C GLU A 36 -6.70 -22.14 -1.83
N GLY A 37 -5.88 -21.10 -1.74
CA GLY A 37 -6.09 -19.96 -0.85
C GLY A 37 -7.09 -18.91 -1.34
N GLN A 38 -7.59 -18.97 -2.59
CA GLN A 38 -8.58 -18.01 -3.12
C GLN A 38 -10.03 -18.28 -2.65
N GLY A 39 -10.23 -19.33 -1.84
CA GLY A 39 -11.53 -19.71 -1.30
C GLY A 39 -12.18 -20.88 -2.04
N THR A 40 -13.33 -21.32 -1.51
CA THR A 40 -13.97 -22.59 -1.89
C THR A 40 -14.45 -22.61 -3.33
N PHE A 41 -14.90 -21.49 -3.88
CA PHE A 41 -15.34 -21.40 -5.27
C PHE A 41 -14.20 -21.74 -6.25
N VAL A 42 -13.06 -21.05 -6.11
CA VAL A 42 -11.89 -21.23 -6.99
C VAL A 42 -11.27 -22.62 -6.80
N LYS A 43 -11.19 -23.08 -5.56
CA LYS A 43 -10.73 -24.44 -5.23
C LYS A 43 -11.58 -25.50 -5.91
N ASN A 44 -12.91 -25.43 -5.78
CA ASN A 44 -13.83 -26.39 -6.39
C ASN A 44 -13.76 -26.33 -7.92
N TYR A 45 -13.62 -25.13 -8.49
CA TYR A 45 -13.48 -24.99 -9.94
C TYR A 45 -12.21 -25.68 -10.46
N MET A 46 -11.06 -25.45 -9.83
CA MET A 46 -9.79 -26.10 -10.19
C MET A 46 -9.84 -27.63 -10.01
N GLN A 47 -10.51 -28.11 -8.96
CA GLN A 47 -10.66 -29.55 -8.71
C GLN A 47 -11.52 -30.26 -9.77
N ASN A 48 -12.52 -29.57 -10.31
CA ASN A 48 -13.46 -30.11 -11.31
C ASN A 48 -12.98 -29.96 -12.76
N LEU A 49 -11.84 -29.30 -13.00
CA LEU A 49 -11.20 -29.32 -14.32
C LEU A 49 -10.73 -30.74 -14.65
N GLU A 50 -10.69 -31.07 -15.94
CA GLU A 50 -10.07 -32.31 -16.41
C GLU A 50 -8.59 -32.34 -16.01
N GLU A 51 -8.05 -33.52 -15.66
CA GLU A 51 -6.65 -33.66 -15.27
C GLU A 51 -5.67 -33.16 -16.37
N THR A 52 -6.09 -33.22 -17.63
CA THR A 52 -5.36 -32.69 -18.79
C THR A 52 -5.36 -31.16 -18.86
N ASP A 53 -6.38 -30.50 -18.29
CA ASP A 53 -6.56 -29.05 -18.33
C ASP A 53 -5.92 -28.32 -17.15
N LYS A 54 -5.80 -28.99 -15.99
CA LYS A 54 -5.21 -28.40 -14.78
C LYS A 54 -3.81 -27.83 -15.00
N PRO A 55 -2.85 -28.54 -15.65
CA PRO A 55 -1.53 -27.98 -15.91
C PRO A 55 -1.58 -26.75 -16.80
N THR A 56 -2.46 -26.76 -17.81
CA THR A 56 -2.64 -25.63 -18.73
C THR A 56 -3.22 -24.41 -18.01
N ALA A 57 -4.24 -24.61 -17.17
CA ALA A 57 -4.85 -23.54 -16.36
C ALA A 57 -3.85 -22.91 -15.38
N LEU A 58 -3.09 -23.74 -14.65
CA LEU A 58 -2.03 -23.28 -13.75
C LEU A 58 -0.95 -22.51 -14.51
N LYS A 59 -0.57 -22.99 -15.70
CA LYS A 59 0.43 -22.33 -16.55
C LYS A 59 -0.04 -20.96 -17.02
N GLN A 60 -1.30 -20.82 -17.43
CA GLN A 60 -1.84 -19.52 -17.83
C GLN A 60 -1.97 -18.56 -16.65
N LEU A 61 -2.38 -19.05 -15.48
CA LEU A 61 -2.45 -18.25 -14.27
C LEU A 61 -1.08 -17.69 -13.89
N GLY A 62 -0.04 -18.52 -13.84
CA GLY A 62 1.27 -18.01 -13.46
C GLY A 62 1.90 -17.10 -14.51
N LYS A 63 1.63 -17.30 -15.81
CA LYS A 63 1.99 -16.32 -16.86
C LYS A 63 1.29 -14.98 -16.65
N PHE A 64 0.01 -15.00 -16.31
CA PHE A 64 -0.75 -13.78 -16.01
C PHE A 64 -0.16 -13.05 -14.79
N VAL A 65 0.13 -13.77 -13.71
CA VAL A 65 0.78 -13.20 -12.51
C VAL A 65 2.11 -12.54 -12.87
N GLN A 66 2.97 -13.23 -13.63
CA GLN A 66 4.26 -12.66 -14.07
C GLN A 66 4.05 -11.38 -14.87
N HIS A 67 3.14 -11.42 -15.85
CA HIS A 67 2.86 -10.26 -16.68
C HIS A 67 2.39 -9.07 -15.87
N VAL A 68 1.56 -9.27 -14.84
CA VAL A 68 1.13 -8.21 -13.94
C VAL A 68 2.31 -7.64 -13.14
N ILE A 69 3.15 -8.48 -12.56
CA ILE A 69 4.31 -8.04 -11.76
C ILE A 69 5.29 -7.26 -12.65
N GLU A 70 5.70 -7.83 -13.78
CA GLU A 70 6.63 -7.19 -14.72
C GLU A 70 6.06 -5.89 -15.27
N SER A 71 4.76 -5.86 -15.61
CA SER A 71 4.12 -4.64 -16.08
C SER A 71 4.06 -3.56 -15.00
N LEU A 72 3.79 -3.92 -13.74
CA LEU A 72 3.77 -2.96 -12.63
C LEU A 72 5.14 -2.37 -12.34
N GLU A 73 6.22 -3.12 -12.54
CA GLU A 73 7.59 -2.57 -12.42
C GLU A 73 7.90 -1.54 -13.51
N LEU A 74 7.28 -1.67 -14.68
CA LEU A 74 7.36 -0.69 -15.77
C LEU A 74 6.43 0.52 -15.55
N VAL A 75 5.47 0.44 -14.62
CA VAL A 75 4.62 1.57 -14.28
C VAL A 75 5.43 2.58 -13.47
N GLN A 76 5.96 3.56 -14.17
CA GLN A 76 6.42 4.79 -13.56
C GLN A 76 5.26 5.77 -13.46
N ALA A 77 4.97 6.28 -12.26
CA ALA A 77 4.09 7.43 -12.10
C ALA A 77 4.76 8.66 -12.73
N LYS A 78 4.54 8.86 -14.02
CA LYS A 78 5.05 10.01 -14.76
C LYS A 78 4.15 11.20 -14.48
N ARG A 79 4.75 12.32 -14.06
CA ARG A 79 4.01 13.59 -14.03
C ARG A 79 3.79 14.11 -15.45
N ASP A 80 2.55 14.48 -15.76
CA ASP A 80 2.16 15.09 -17.03
C ASP A 80 1.05 16.12 -16.81
N SER A 81 0.63 16.79 -17.87
CA SER A 81 -0.43 17.81 -17.81
C SER A 81 -1.80 17.27 -17.38
N ASN A 82 -1.97 15.94 -17.29
CA ASN A 82 -3.19 15.30 -16.80
C ASN A 82 -3.11 14.95 -15.31
N ASN A 83 -1.93 15.08 -14.68
CA ASN A 83 -1.75 14.95 -13.23
C ASN A 83 -0.95 16.10 -12.61
N ASP A 84 -0.94 17.26 -13.28
CA ASP A 84 -0.36 18.49 -12.76
C ASP A 84 -0.68 18.65 -11.28
N ALA A 85 0.27 19.21 -10.53
CA ALA A 85 0.07 19.45 -9.10
C ALA A 85 -1.30 20.14 -8.93
N ALA A 86 -2.17 19.52 -8.14
CA ALA A 86 -3.50 20.06 -7.92
C ALA A 86 -3.36 21.55 -7.56
N VAL A 87 -4.08 22.42 -8.28
CA VAL A 87 -3.98 23.89 -8.14
C VAL A 87 -4.24 24.32 -6.69
N SER A 88 -5.04 23.51 -5.98
CA SER A 88 -5.04 23.46 -4.52
C SER A 88 -4.37 22.17 -4.09
N VAL A 89 -3.43 22.25 -3.15
CA VAL A 89 -2.99 21.09 -2.40
C VAL A 89 -4.26 20.57 -1.70
N ALA A 90 -4.78 19.40 -2.11
CA ALA A 90 -5.77 18.72 -1.29
C ALA A 90 -5.13 18.58 0.09
N PRO A 91 -5.73 19.12 1.18
CA PRO A 91 -5.12 19.00 2.49
C PRO A 91 -4.95 17.48 2.74
N PRO A 92 -3.72 16.98 2.95
CA PRO A 92 -3.51 15.55 3.07
C PRO A 92 -4.24 14.97 4.28
N VAL A 93 -4.63 15.81 5.24
CA VAL A 93 -5.58 15.61 6.34
C VAL A 93 -6.07 17.01 6.75
N ARG A 94 -7.37 17.24 7.02
CA ARG A 94 -7.83 18.52 7.58
C ARG A 94 -7.45 18.64 9.06
N PRO A 95 -7.14 19.83 9.59
CA PRO A 95 -6.91 20.01 11.02
C PRO A 95 -8.05 19.46 11.89
N SER A 96 -9.30 19.68 11.47
CA SER A 96 -10.52 19.08 12.08
C SER A 96 -10.55 17.55 12.09
N GLU A 97 -9.98 16.89 11.09
CA GLU A 97 -9.86 15.43 11.04
C GLU A 97 -8.67 14.92 11.87
N LEU A 98 -7.61 15.72 11.95
CA LEU A 98 -6.38 15.38 12.66
C LEU A 98 -6.56 15.42 14.19
N VAL A 99 -7.40 16.32 14.71
CA VAL A 99 -7.73 16.40 16.15
C VAL A 99 -8.57 15.22 16.65
N LEU A 100 -9.32 14.58 15.76
CA LEU A 100 -10.11 13.38 16.07
C LEU A 100 -9.23 12.13 16.22
N PHE A 101 -7.97 12.19 15.76
CA PHE A 101 -7.03 11.09 15.85
C PHE A 101 -6.23 11.18 17.16
N PRO A 102 -6.36 10.22 18.10
CA PRO A 102 -5.69 10.31 19.39
C PRO A 102 -4.16 10.35 19.27
N PRO A 103 -3.43 11.13 20.09
CA PRO A 103 -1.97 11.21 19.99
C PRO A 103 -1.24 9.87 20.12
N ARG A 104 -1.79 8.95 20.90
CA ARG A 104 -1.26 7.59 21.03
C ARG A 104 -1.32 6.82 19.72
N GLU A 105 -2.43 6.91 19.00
CA GLU A 105 -2.63 6.27 17.69
C GLU A 105 -1.80 6.97 16.62
N PHE A 106 -1.69 8.30 16.68
CA PHE A 106 -0.80 9.05 15.78
C PHE A 106 0.66 8.60 15.90
N ALA A 107 1.17 8.48 17.12
CA ALA A 107 2.52 7.99 17.34
C ALA A 107 2.66 6.51 16.91
N GLY A 108 1.77 5.64 17.37
CA GLY A 108 1.88 4.19 17.19
C GLY A 108 1.57 3.68 15.79
N ASP A 109 0.56 4.23 15.12
CA ASP A 109 0.03 3.68 13.87
C ASP A 109 0.46 4.49 12.64
N ILE A 110 0.82 5.76 12.83
CA ILE A 110 1.26 6.65 11.75
C ILE A 110 2.77 6.81 11.75
N LEU A 111 3.34 7.33 12.84
CA LEU A 111 4.75 7.72 12.89
C LEU A 111 5.69 6.53 13.00
N GLU A 112 5.50 5.63 13.98
CA GLU A 112 6.44 4.52 14.22
C GLU A 112 6.60 3.58 13.01
N PRO A 113 5.53 3.11 12.34
CA PRO A 113 5.67 2.21 11.19
C PRO A 113 6.39 2.86 10.00
N ARG A 114 6.41 4.20 9.95
CA ARG A 114 7.00 5.00 8.87
C ARG A 114 8.29 5.70 9.29
N ARG A 115 8.76 5.53 10.52
CA ARG A 115 9.89 6.28 11.09
C ARG A 115 11.15 6.18 10.22
N ALA A 116 11.48 4.99 9.74
CA ALA A 116 12.61 4.77 8.83
C ALA A 116 12.46 5.47 7.46
N GLN A 117 11.23 5.64 6.97
CA GLN A 117 10.94 6.38 5.73
C GLN A 117 11.00 7.88 5.98
N LEU A 118 10.41 8.36 7.08
CA LEU A 118 10.44 9.77 7.49
C LEU A 118 11.87 10.26 7.71
N ALA A 119 12.74 9.43 8.28
CA ALA A 119 14.15 9.73 8.50
C ALA A 119 14.94 10.02 7.21
N LYS A 120 14.40 9.68 6.03
CA LYS A 120 15.01 10.05 4.73
C LYS A 120 14.80 11.52 4.37
N PHE A 121 13.80 12.17 4.97
CA PHE A 121 13.38 13.53 4.63
C PHE A 121 13.45 14.50 5.83
N TRP A 122 13.30 13.98 7.04
CA TRP A 122 13.26 14.75 8.28
C TRP A 122 14.27 14.21 9.30
N SER A 123 14.87 15.11 10.08
CA SER A 123 15.64 14.73 11.25
C SER A 123 14.74 14.19 12.36
N GLU A 124 15.31 13.44 13.30
CA GLU A 124 14.58 12.94 14.48
C GLU A 124 13.90 14.08 15.25
N ALA A 125 14.62 15.19 15.47
CA ALA A 125 14.06 16.38 16.11
C ALA A 125 12.87 16.98 15.34
N GLN A 126 12.89 16.92 14.00
CA GLN A 126 11.75 17.36 13.18
C GLN A 126 10.55 16.42 13.31
N ILE A 127 10.78 15.10 13.36
CA ILE A 127 9.72 14.10 13.57
C ILE A 127 9.07 14.29 14.96
N GLU A 128 9.88 14.45 16.00
CA GLU A 128 9.42 14.75 17.36
C GLU A 128 8.67 16.08 17.44
N ALA A 129 9.13 17.12 16.73
CA ALA A 129 8.43 18.39 16.67
C ALA A 129 7.04 18.25 16.04
N LYS A 130 6.87 17.40 15.02
CA LYS A 130 5.56 17.13 14.41
C LYS A 130 4.63 16.36 15.34
N GLU A 131 5.16 15.36 16.04
CA GLU A 131 4.40 14.60 17.04
C GLU A 131 3.96 15.49 18.22
N ARG A 132 4.85 16.38 18.68
CA ARG A 132 4.54 17.37 19.72
C ARG A 132 3.46 18.35 19.26
N GLY A 133 3.57 18.88 18.04
CA GLY A 133 2.57 19.78 17.48
C GLY A 133 1.18 19.13 17.37
N HIS A 134 1.11 17.83 17.07
CA HIS A 134 -0.15 17.09 17.10
C HIS A 134 -0.75 17.03 18.52
N ARG A 135 0.05 16.70 19.54
CA ARG A 135 -0.42 16.72 20.94
C ARG A 135 -0.93 18.08 21.38
N GLU A 136 -0.20 19.14 21.04
CA GLU A 136 -0.56 20.52 21.37
C GLU A 136 -1.88 20.92 20.69
N LEU A 137 -2.06 20.53 19.42
CA LEU A 137 -3.30 20.77 18.67
C LEU A 137 -4.50 20.04 19.30
N CYS A 138 -4.35 18.75 19.63
CA CYS A 138 -5.40 17.98 20.32
C CYS A 138 -5.74 18.60 21.69
N GLN A 139 -4.75 19.08 22.44
CA GLN A 139 -4.97 19.74 23.71
C GLN A 139 -5.70 21.07 23.54
N ALA A 140 -5.31 21.88 22.56
CA ALA A 140 -5.98 23.14 22.25
C ALA A 140 -7.45 22.92 21.87
N TYR A 141 -7.74 21.91 21.05
CA TYR A 141 -9.11 21.53 20.70
C TYR A 141 -9.98 21.20 21.92
N LEU A 142 -9.42 20.59 22.97
CA LEU A 142 -10.15 20.24 24.18
C LEU A 142 -10.31 21.40 25.17
N MET A 143 -9.42 22.38 25.12
CA MET A 143 -9.29 23.41 26.18
C MET A 143 -9.69 24.81 25.72
N ASP A 144 -9.69 25.07 24.41
CA ASP A 144 -9.97 26.38 23.82
C ASP A 144 -11.20 26.28 22.89
N GLU A 145 -12.30 26.90 23.33
CA GLU A 145 -13.57 26.92 22.61
C GLU A 145 -13.48 27.64 21.26
N ALA A 146 -12.59 28.63 21.12
CA ALA A 146 -12.39 29.30 19.84
C ALA A 146 -11.70 28.38 18.83
N VAL A 147 -10.74 27.57 19.31
CA VAL A 147 -10.04 26.57 18.50
C VAL A 147 -11.00 25.45 18.10
N SER A 148 -11.79 24.91 19.04
CA SER A 148 -12.74 23.83 18.71
C SER A 148 -13.82 24.30 17.74
N THR A 149 -14.39 25.49 17.97
CA THR A 149 -15.41 26.08 17.09
C THR A 149 -14.83 26.40 15.71
N GLY A 150 -13.59 26.88 15.63
CA GLY A 150 -12.91 27.14 14.36
C GLY A 150 -12.74 25.86 13.54
N LEU A 151 -12.28 24.79 14.19
CA LEU A 151 -12.06 23.49 13.56
C LEU A 151 -13.38 22.80 13.17
N ASP A 152 -14.40 22.80 14.03
CA ASP A 152 -15.69 22.15 13.75
C ASP A 152 -16.45 22.80 12.58
N ASN A 153 -16.18 24.08 12.31
CA ASN A 153 -16.77 24.82 11.17
C ASN A 153 -15.96 24.69 9.87
N GLU A 154 -14.85 23.95 9.87
CA GLU A 154 -14.10 23.67 8.65
C GLU A 154 -14.95 22.85 7.67
N SER A 155 -14.97 23.27 6.40
CA SER A 155 -15.62 22.55 5.31
C SER A 155 -14.65 22.29 4.17
N TYR A 156 -15.09 21.58 3.15
CA TYR A 156 -14.32 21.39 1.90
C TYR A 156 -14.01 22.71 1.17
N LYS A 157 -14.59 23.85 1.61
CA LYS A 157 -14.32 25.19 1.10
C LYS A 157 -13.32 25.98 1.95
N THR A 158 -12.95 25.49 3.14
CA THR A 158 -12.00 26.15 4.02
C THR A 158 -10.59 25.85 3.54
N SER A 159 -9.85 26.87 3.10
CA SER A 159 -8.45 26.71 2.73
C SER A 159 -7.62 26.44 3.97
N PHE A 160 -6.52 25.69 3.83
CA PHE A 160 -5.56 25.47 4.93
C PHE A 160 -4.97 26.79 5.47
N ASN A 161 -4.98 27.87 4.69
CA ASN A 161 -4.47 29.19 5.09
C ASN A 161 -5.54 30.11 5.69
N ASP A 162 -6.81 29.70 5.71
CA ASP A 162 -7.93 30.53 6.18
C ASP A 162 -8.32 30.22 7.64
N GLY A 163 -7.66 29.24 8.27
CA GLY A 163 -7.83 28.85 9.67
C GLY A 163 -6.73 29.38 10.58
#